data_AF-A0A1I7NRT5-F1
#
_entry.id   AF-A0A1I7NRT5-F1
#
_cell.length_a   1.000
_cell.length_b   1.000
_cell.length_c   1.000
_cell.angle_alpha   90.00
_cell.angle_beta   90.00
_cell.angle_gamma   90.00
#
_symmetry.space_group_name_H-M   'P 1'
#
loop_
_entity.id
_entity.type
_entity.pdbx_description
1 polymer ?
#
loop_
_entity_poly.entity_id
_entity_poly.type
_entity_poly.pdbx_seq_one_letter_code
_entity_poly.pdbx_strand_id
1 'polypeptide(L)'
;MTLVFHILALVLVVLGVVFIFAAAVGVSRFPDALQRMHASTKAGTLGAILILGGAMAALGSEAAAVGTMAMLFMLLTVPVAAHLLGRAAYVSGAPLRLVVGTNALLGVLQRQDVPLEERTEFVAYAPGPAPVVVPEPADESLPPLSDVRLALIAPDIAPVLSRALAIRNANKVPLKAIAVVDDAFLQATGDPQGARLKVRENVAKAIEEMETLLPKKRSFFTLSYEEGDPMRLIPAREDLGSLLVLPWQGWCHHGVELATPMATGRPEGLLRLADHHAGGTLYLGRKDKATDPVVAVADDGGDAILAGTEWALRAGLWSSPQLLLVGVGTTARRELFAALVAEHDARLVDKYCQMAAGAKLPPEAAGADALITATLPRPKRADWYGMHWHQSIAPNWAGEVLVVPSGAERR
;
A
#
# COMPACT_ATOMS: atom_id res chain seq x y z
N MET A 1 10.10 -6.80 -56.66
CA MET A 1 9.05 -7.42 -55.80
C MET A 1 9.13 -6.96 -54.34
N THR A 2 10.26 -6.44 -53.84
CA THR A 2 10.42 -6.02 -52.43
C THR A 2 9.66 -4.74 -52.06
N LEU A 3 9.69 -3.69 -52.90
CA LEU A 3 9.08 -2.39 -52.56
C LEU A 3 7.58 -2.47 -52.25
N VAL A 4 6.83 -3.25 -53.02
CA VAL A 4 5.38 -3.43 -52.83
C VAL A 4 5.07 -4.05 -51.47
N PHE A 5 5.84 -5.06 -51.04
CA PHE A 5 5.69 -5.67 -49.71
C PHE A 5 6.03 -4.70 -48.58
N HIS A 6 7.02 -3.81 -48.75
CA HIS A 6 7.37 -2.81 -47.75
C HIS A 6 6.26 -1.75 -47.62
N ILE A 7 5.67 -1.31 -48.72
CA ILE A 7 4.53 -0.37 -48.70
C ILE A 7 3.32 -1.03 -48.04
N LEU A 8 3.02 -2.29 -48.39
CA LEU A 8 1.94 -3.05 -47.77
C LEU A 8 2.16 -3.22 -46.26
N ALA A 9 3.38 -3.59 -45.85
CA ALA A 9 3.75 -3.72 -44.45
C ALA A 9 3.55 -2.41 -43.68
N LEU A 10 4.01 -1.29 -44.24
CA LEU A 10 3.85 0.03 -43.65
C LEU A 10 2.37 0.39 -43.45
N VAL A 11 1.54 0.20 -44.49
CA VAL A 11 0.10 0.50 -44.42
C VAL A 11 -0.59 -0.35 -43.35
N LEU A 12 -0.30 -1.65 -43.31
CA LEU A 12 -0.88 -2.57 -42.33
C LEU A 12 -0.46 -2.21 -40.89
N VAL A 13 0.82 -1.92 -40.66
CA VAL A 13 1.31 -1.52 -39.33
C VAL A 13 0.70 -0.19 -38.89
N VAL A 14 0.69 0.83 -39.75
CA VAL A 14 0.12 2.14 -39.42
C VAL A 14 -1.37 2.02 -39.09
N LEU A 15 -2.13 1.30 -39.91
CA LEU A 15 -3.55 1.07 -39.64
C LEU A 15 -3.74 0.31 -38.33
N GLY A 16 -2.91 -0.70 -38.07
CA GLY A 16 -2.96 -1.48 -36.84
C GLY A 16 -2.68 -0.64 -35.59
N VAL A 17 -1.70 0.26 -35.65
CA VAL A 17 -1.40 1.22 -34.59
C VAL A 17 -2.59 2.15 -34.33
N VAL A 18 -3.25 2.66 -35.38
CA VAL A 18 -4.44 3.49 -35.23
C VAL A 18 -5.56 2.74 -34.50
N PHE A 19 -5.78 1.46 -34.82
CA PHE A 19 -6.77 0.64 -34.14
C PHE A 19 -6.40 0.33 -32.68
N ILE A 20 -5.13 0.05 -32.38
CA ILE A 20 -4.68 -0.13 -30.99
C ILE A 20 -4.83 1.17 -30.19
N PHE A 21 -4.51 2.31 -30.80
CA PHE A 21 -4.71 3.61 -30.18
C PHE A 21 -6.20 3.85 -29.89
N ALA A 22 -7.09 3.58 -30.85
CA ALA A 22 -8.53 3.67 -30.65
C ALA A 22 -9.02 2.73 -29.53
N ALA A 23 -8.46 1.52 -29.42
CA ALA A 23 -8.74 0.59 -28.34
C ALA A 23 -8.33 1.16 -26.98
N ALA A 24 -7.12 1.73 -26.88
CA ALA A 24 -6.61 2.35 -25.66
C ALA A 24 -7.47 3.55 -25.23
N VAL A 25 -7.85 4.41 -26.19
CA VAL A 25 -8.77 5.54 -25.95
C VAL A 25 -10.12 5.01 -25.47
N GLY A 26 -10.68 3.97 -26.10
CA GLY A 26 -11.94 3.36 -25.70
C GLY A 26 -11.90 2.75 -24.29
N VAL A 27 -10.81 2.06 -23.93
CA VAL A 27 -10.62 1.54 -22.56
C VAL A 27 -10.52 2.66 -21.53
N SER A 28 -9.87 3.77 -21.87
CA SER A 28 -9.69 4.92 -20.97
C SER A 28 -10.95 5.77 -20.83
N ARG A 29 -11.72 5.94 -21.92
CA ARG A 29 -12.87 6.86 -21.97
C ARG A 29 -14.21 6.21 -21.68
N PHE A 30 -14.40 4.92 -21.97
CA PHE A 30 -15.72 4.32 -21.83
C PHE A 30 -16.12 4.12 -20.36
N PRO A 31 -17.39 4.41 -20.02
CA PRO A 31 -17.86 4.49 -18.65
C PRO A 31 -18.13 3.13 -17.98
N ASP A 32 -18.34 2.05 -18.76
CA ASP A 32 -18.65 0.72 -18.21
C ASP A 32 -17.72 -0.39 -18.73
N ALA A 33 -17.66 -1.50 -17.98
CA ALA A 33 -16.75 -2.61 -18.24
C ALA A 33 -17.03 -3.31 -19.59
N LEU A 34 -18.30 -3.45 -19.98
CA LEU A 34 -18.67 -4.12 -21.23
C LEU A 34 -18.28 -3.27 -22.45
N GLN A 35 -18.38 -1.95 -22.34
CA GLN A 35 -17.96 -1.02 -23.38
C GLN A 35 -16.45 -0.95 -23.51
N ARG A 36 -15.72 -0.86 -22.39
CA ARG A 36 -14.24 -0.95 -22.39
C ARG A 36 -13.77 -2.25 -23.03
N MET A 37 -14.44 -3.36 -22.68
CA MET A 37 -14.17 -4.66 -23.28
C MET A 37 -14.48 -4.69 -24.77
N HIS A 38 -15.58 -4.10 -25.23
CA HIS A 38 -15.91 -3.99 -26.66
C HIS A 38 -14.82 -3.22 -27.43
N ALA A 39 -14.38 -2.08 -26.90
CA ALA A 39 -13.29 -1.32 -27.50
C ALA A 39 -11.99 -2.15 -27.58
N SER A 40 -11.57 -2.75 -26.46
CA SER A 40 -10.35 -3.55 -26.38
C SER A 40 -10.39 -4.77 -27.31
N THR A 41 -11.48 -5.51 -27.32
CA THR A 41 -11.60 -6.78 -28.05
C THR A 41 -11.77 -6.57 -29.56
N LYS A 42 -12.52 -5.56 -30.01
CA LYS A 42 -12.71 -5.30 -31.44
C LYS A 42 -11.53 -4.57 -32.05
N ALA A 43 -11.25 -3.37 -31.55
CA ALA A 43 -10.20 -2.53 -32.11
C ALA A 43 -8.81 -3.08 -31.76
N GLY A 44 -8.60 -3.60 -30.55
CA GLY A 44 -7.31 -4.16 -30.15
C GLY A 44 -6.94 -5.43 -30.94
N THR A 45 -7.88 -6.35 -31.13
CA THR A 45 -7.62 -7.58 -31.91
C THR A 45 -7.38 -7.29 -33.38
N LEU A 46 -8.19 -6.43 -33.99
CA LEU A 46 -7.97 -6.01 -35.37
C LEU A 46 -6.62 -5.29 -35.52
N GLY A 47 -6.28 -4.41 -34.58
CA GLY A 47 -5.01 -3.71 -34.57
C GLY A 47 -3.81 -4.65 -34.46
N ALA A 48 -3.87 -5.64 -33.56
CA ALA A 48 -2.84 -6.65 -33.41
C ALA A 48 -2.68 -7.53 -34.65
N ILE A 49 -3.78 -7.97 -35.26
CA ILE A 49 -3.76 -8.76 -36.51
C ILE A 49 -3.15 -7.94 -37.65
N LEU A 50 -3.49 -6.66 -37.78
CA LEU A 50 -2.92 -5.78 -38.82
C LEU A 50 -1.41 -5.59 -38.64
N ILE A 51 -0.94 -5.36 -37.41
CA ILE A 51 0.50 -5.24 -37.13
C ILE A 51 1.24 -6.54 -37.43
N LEU A 52 0.71 -7.69 -36.99
CA LEU A 52 1.30 -9.00 -37.30
C LEU A 52 1.30 -9.28 -38.80
N GLY A 53 0.25 -8.91 -39.52
CA GLY A 53 0.17 -9.06 -40.98
C GLY A 53 1.20 -8.19 -41.68
N GLY A 54 1.42 -6.96 -41.20
CA GLY A 54 2.47 -6.09 -41.70
C GLY A 54 3.88 -6.62 -41.41
N ALA A 55 4.11 -7.16 -40.22
CA ALA A 55 5.37 -7.81 -39.87
C ALA A 55 5.67 -9.03 -40.75
N MET A 56 4.65 -9.86 -41.04
CA MET A 56 4.77 -10.99 -41.96
C MET A 56 5.09 -10.55 -43.39
N ALA A 57 4.47 -9.46 -43.86
CA ALA A 57 4.75 -8.89 -45.17
C ALA A 57 6.18 -8.33 -45.29
N ALA A 58 6.75 -7.80 -44.21
CA ALA A 58 8.11 -7.25 -44.18
C ALA A 58 9.19 -8.34 -44.04
N LEU A 59 8.95 -9.36 -43.20
CA LEU A 59 9.96 -10.35 -42.79
C LEU A 59 9.86 -11.68 -43.56
N GLY A 60 8.82 -11.88 -44.39
CA GLY A 60 8.70 -13.05 -45.26
C GLY A 60 8.44 -14.36 -44.49
N SER A 61 8.93 -15.48 -45.03
CA SER A 61 8.58 -16.84 -44.59
C SER A 61 8.97 -17.17 -43.15
N GLU A 62 10.02 -16.54 -42.62
CA GLU A 62 10.48 -16.77 -41.24
C GLU A 62 9.47 -16.28 -40.20
N ALA A 63 8.81 -15.14 -40.47
CA ALA A 63 7.79 -14.58 -39.58
C ALA A 63 6.38 -15.16 -39.84
N ALA A 64 6.15 -15.78 -41.00
CA ALA A 64 4.82 -16.20 -41.43
C ALA A 64 4.22 -17.26 -40.50
N ALA A 65 4.99 -18.26 -40.08
CA ALA A 65 4.52 -19.33 -39.21
C ALA A 65 4.17 -18.81 -37.80
N VAL A 66 5.06 -18.02 -37.21
CA VAL A 66 4.86 -17.44 -35.86
C VAL A 66 3.73 -16.42 -35.86
N GLY A 67 3.68 -15.54 -36.87
CA GLY A 67 2.62 -14.55 -37.02
C GLY A 67 1.24 -15.18 -37.21
N THR A 68 1.14 -16.23 -38.04
CA THR A 68 -0.12 -16.97 -38.22
C THR A 68 -0.57 -17.65 -36.93
N MET A 69 0.36 -18.30 -36.21
CA MET A 69 0.04 -18.95 -34.94
C MET A 69 -0.42 -17.93 -33.89
N ALA A 70 0.24 -16.76 -33.81
CA ALA A 70 -0.16 -15.68 -32.92
C ALA A 70 -1.54 -15.10 -33.26
N MET A 71 -1.85 -14.92 -34.55
CA MET A 71 -3.18 -14.49 -34.99
C MET A 71 -4.26 -15.50 -34.63
N LEU A 72 -4.04 -16.79 -34.91
CA LEU A 72 -4.98 -17.86 -34.57
C LEU A 72 -5.19 -17.96 -33.06
N PHE A 73 -4.11 -17.88 -32.29
CA PHE A 73 -4.18 -17.88 -30.84
C PHE A 73 -4.99 -16.70 -30.32
N MET A 74 -4.79 -15.49 -30.83
CA MET A 74 -5.60 -14.33 -30.44
C MET A 74 -7.06 -14.47 -30.87
N LEU A 75 -7.34 -14.93 -32.09
CA LEU A 75 -8.71 -15.14 -32.57
C LEU A 75 -9.46 -16.20 -31.76
N LEU A 76 -8.75 -17.19 -31.20
CA LEU A 76 -9.34 -18.19 -30.32
C LEU A 76 -9.51 -17.69 -28.88
N THR A 77 -8.49 -17.02 -28.34
CA THR A 77 -8.46 -16.66 -26.92
C THR A 77 -9.23 -15.38 -26.60
N VAL A 78 -9.25 -14.40 -27.50
CA VAL A 78 -9.95 -13.13 -27.27
C VAL A 78 -11.46 -13.35 -27.06
N PRO A 79 -12.18 -14.15 -27.88
CA PRO A 79 -13.60 -14.41 -27.63
C PRO A 79 -13.86 -15.14 -26.31
N VAL A 80 -13.01 -16.10 -25.94
CA VAL A 80 -13.13 -16.84 -24.67
C VAL A 80 -12.92 -15.90 -23.49
N ALA A 81 -11.86 -15.09 -23.53
CA ALA A 81 -11.56 -14.10 -22.50
C ALA A 81 -12.68 -13.06 -22.39
N ALA A 82 -13.19 -12.56 -23.52
CA ALA A 82 -14.29 -11.60 -23.56
C ALA A 82 -15.59 -12.19 -22.99
N HIS A 83 -15.88 -13.46 -23.27
CA HIS A 83 -17.07 -14.12 -22.72
C HIS A 83 -16.98 -14.28 -21.21
N LEU A 84 -15.83 -14.75 -20.70
CA LEU A 84 -15.61 -14.91 -19.26
C LEU A 84 -15.61 -13.56 -18.53
N LEU A 85 -14.93 -12.55 -19.08
CA LEU A 85 -14.86 -11.22 -18.50
C LEU A 85 -16.23 -10.52 -18.55
N GLY A 86 -16.97 -10.65 -19.64
CA GLY A 86 -18.33 -10.13 -19.77
C GLY A 86 -19.31 -10.78 -18.79
N ARG A 87 -19.24 -12.10 -18.62
CA ARG A 87 -20.04 -12.82 -17.62
C ARG A 87 -19.67 -12.40 -16.20
N ALA A 88 -18.39 -12.28 -15.88
CA ALA A 88 -17.92 -11.82 -14.58
C ALA A 88 -18.38 -10.40 -14.27
N ALA A 89 -18.22 -9.47 -15.22
CA ALA A 89 -18.70 -8.09 -15.09
C ALA A 89 -20.22 -8.00 -14.92
N TYR A 90 -20.99 -8.85 -15.61
CA TYR A 90 -22.44 -8.86 -15.46
C TYR A 90 -22.90 -9.45 -14.12
N VAL A 91 -22.38 -10.62 -13.73
CA VAL A 91 -22.76 -11.33 -12.50
C VAL A 91 -22.33 -10.56 -11.25
N SER A 92 -21.18 -9.86 -11.31
CA SER A 92 -20.66 -9.04 -10.22
C SER A 92 -21.53 -7.82 -9.87
N GLY A 93 -22.51 -7.46 -10.69
CA GLY A 93 -23.35 -6.29 -10.46
C GLY A 93 -22.73 -4.97 -10.98
N ALA A 94 -21.63 -5.03 -11.75
CA ALA A 94 -20.95 -3.84 -12.27
C ALA A 94 -21.91 -2.91 -13.04
N PRO A 95 -21.79 -1.57 -12.87
CA PRO A 95 -22.77 -0.61 -13.38
C PRO A 95 -22.90 -0.67 -14.91
N LEU A 96 -24.14 -0.73 -15.40
CA LEU A 96 -24.47 -0.73 -16.83
C LEU A 96 -25.01 0.65 -17.23
N ARG A 97 -24.12 1.56 -17.64
CA ARG A 97 -24.46 3.00 -17.76
C ARG A 97 -25.18 3.40 -19.06
N LEU A 98 -25.20 2.55 -20.08
CA LEU A 98 -25.74 2.88 -21.41
C LEU A 98 -26.65 1.78 -21.99
N VAL A 99 -27.20 0.91 -21.14
CA VAL A 99 -28.27 0.00 -21.55
C VAL A 99 -29.57 0.80 -21.65
N VAL A 100 -29.85 1.32 -22.84
CA VAL A 100 -31.11 1.98 -23.18
C VAL A 100 -32.08 0.89 -23.63
N GLY A 101 -32.82 0.29 -22.70
CA GLY A 101 -33.82 -0.74 -22.98
C GLY A 101 -33.84 -1.88 -21.96
N THR A 102 -34.51 -2.97 -22.31
CA THR A 102 -34.65 -4.16 -21.45
C THR A 102 -33.31 -4.89 -21.34
N ASN A 103 -32.87 -5.16 -20.12
CA ASN A 103 -31.68 -5.99 -19.87
C ASN A 103 -31.95 -7.43 -20.33
N ALA A 104 -31.39 -7.81 -21.48
CA ALA A 104 -31.61 -9.13 -22.10
C ALA A 104 -31.10 -10.31 -21.25
N LEU A 105 -30.24 -10.06 -20.27
CA LEU A 105 -29.70 -11.07 -19.36
C LEU A 105 -30.47 -11.14 -18.04
N LEU A 106 -31.47 -10.28 -17.84
CA LEU A 106 -32.31 -10.28 -16.64
C LEU A 106 -33.13 -11.57 -16.60
N GLY A 107 -33.02 -12.33 -15.51
CA GLY A 107 -33.67 -13.64 -15.37
C GLY A 107 -32.96 -14.81 -16.08
N VAL A 108 -31.98 -14.54 -16.95
CA VAL A 108 -31.14 -15.57 -17.58
C VAL A 108 -29.89 -15.84 -16.77
N LEU A 109 -29.22 -14.78 -16.29
CA LEU A 109 -28.07 -14.86 -15.41
C LEU A 109 -28.40 -14.20 -14.08
N GLN A 110 -28.09 -14.89 -12.98
CA GLN A 110 -28.18 -14.32 -11.65
C GLN A 110 -27.15 -13.20 -11.52
N ARG A 111 -27.67 -11.99 -11.40
CA ARG A 111 -26.92 -10.76 -11.20
C ARG A 111 -27.10 -10.33 -9.76
N GLN A 112 -26.03 -9.78 -9.19
CA GLN A 112 -26.03 -9.28 -7.84
C GLN A 112 -26.64 -7.87 -7.82
N ASP A 113 -27.48 -7.59 -6.82
CA ASP A 113 -28.25 -6.34 -6.72
C ASP A 113 -27.34 -5.13 -6.46
N VAL A 114 -26.26 -5.36 -5.73
CA VAL A 114 -25.20 -4.41 -5.43
C VAL A 114 -23.91 -4.80 -6.16
N PRO A 115 -23.13 -3.84 -6.70
CA PRO A 115 -21.87 -4.11 -7.36
C PRO A 115 -20.86 -4.82 -6.46
N LEU A 116 -19.92 -5.56 -7.06
CA LEU A 116 -18.87 -6.26 -6.33
C LEU A 116 -18.06 -5.30 -5.46
N GLU A 117 -17.81 -4.08 -5.94
CA GLU A 117 -17.09 -3.04 -5.20
C GLU A 117 -17.78 -2.69 -3.88
N GLU A 118 -19.12 -2.67 -3.88
CA GLU A 118 -19.94 -2.41 -2.69
C GLU A 118 -20.06 -3.65 -1.79
N ARG A 119 -20.11 -4.85 -2.39
CA ARG A 119 -20.24 -6.12 -1.68
C ARG A 119 -18.94 -6.66 -1.07
N THR A 120 -17.80 -6.26 -1.60
CA THR A 120 -16.50 -6.84 -1.22
C THR A 120 -15.68 -5.97 -0.29
N GLU A 121 -16.02 -4.68 -0.08
CA GLU A 121 -15.10 -3.71 0.56
C GLU A 121 -13.64 -3.91 0.08
N PHE A 122 -13.45 -4.34 -1.18
CA PHE A 122 -12.15 -4.41 -1.81
C PHE A 122 -11.85 -2.99 -2.26
N VAL A 123 -11.37 -2.18 -1.32
CA VAL A 123 -10.94 -0.79 -1.51
C VAL A 123 -9.75 -0.78 -2.47
N ALA A 124 -10.03 -0.82 -3.77
CA ALA A 124 -9.20 -0.13 -4.73
C ALA A 124 -9.48 1.37 -4.52
N TYR A 125 -8.60 2.02 -3.74
CA TYR A 125 -8.54 3.47 -3.64
C TYR A 125 -8.28 4.07 -5.04
N ALA A 126 -9.35 4.33 -5.78
CA ALA A 126 -9.43 5.46 -6.67
C ALA A 126 -10.38 6.43 -5.97
N PRO A 127 -9.90 7.60 -5.48
CA PRO A 127 -10.78 8.55 -4.82
C PRO A 127 -11.87 8.95 -5.82
N GLY A 128 -13.13 8.83 -5.42
CA GLY A 128 -14.18 9.61 -6.06
C GLY A 128 -13.81 11.09 -5.94
N PRO A 129 -14.29 11.98 -6.84
CA PRO A 129 -14.15 13.40 -6.59
C PRO A 129 -14.78 13.70 -5.23
N ALA A 130 -13.94 14.12 -4.28
CA ALA A 130 -14.38 14.46 -2.95
C ALA A 130 -15.53 15.49 -3.06
N PRO A 131 -16.55 15.42 -2.19
CA PRO A 131 -17.42 16.57 -2.00
C PRO A 131 -16.53 17.79 -1.76
N VAL A 132 -16.78 18.90 -2.47
CA VAL A 132 -16.08 20.16 -2.18
C VAL A 132 -16.61 20.66 -0.85
N VAL A 133 -16.01 20.16 0.22
CA VAL A 133 -16.08 20.76 1.55
C VAL A 133 -15.09 21.90 1.52
N VAL A 134 -15.61 23.13 1.62
CA VAL A 134 -14.77 24.30 1.89
C VAL A 134 -14.02 24.00 3.19
N PRO A 135 -12.68 23.93 3.20
CA PRO A 135 -11.96 23.63 4.43
C PRO A 135 -12.26 24.74 5.44
N GLU A 136 -12.84 24.38 6.59
CA GLU A 136 -12.67 25.21 7.77
C GLU A 136 -11.18 25.18 8.12
N PRO A 137 -10.57 26.33 8.47
CA PRO A 137 -9.15 26.40 8.77
C PRO A 137 -8.85 25.49 9.96
N ALA A 138 -8.07 24.43 9.71
CA ALA A 138 -7.62 23.53 10.76
C ALA A 138 -6.62 24.29 11.64
N ASP A 139 -6.86 24.26 12.95
CA ASP A 139 -5.92 24.75 13.95
C ASP A 139 -4.58 24.04 13.74
N GLU A 140 -3.52 24.83 13.54
CA GLU A 140 -2.31 24.51 12.75
C GLU A 140 -1.34 23.51 13.41
N SER A 141 -1.71 22.89 14.54
CA SER A 141 -0.80 22.05 15.33
C SER A 141 -1.42 20.69 15.69
N LEU A 142 -0.67 19.61 15.41
CA LEU A 142 -1.04 18.27 15.86
C LEU A 142 -1.08 18.23 17.40
N PRO A 143 -2.02 17.51 18.02
CA PRO A 143 -2.07 17.38 19.48
C PRO A 143 -0.82 16.69 20.03
N PRO A 144 -0.48 16.89 21.32
CA PRO A 144 0.62 16.16 21.96
C PRO A 144 0.34 14.65 21.98
N LEU A 145 1.40 13.85 22.15
CA LEU A 145 1.30 12.40 22.28
C LEU A 145 0.33 12.05 23.42
N SER A 146 -0.77 11.37 23.10
CA SER A 146 -1.84 11.03 24.04
C SER A 146 -1.65 9.65 24.65
N ASP A 147 -1.33 8.66 23.81
CA ASP A 147 -1.08 7.27 24.19
C ASP A 147 -0.12 6.57 23.22
N VAL A 148 0.51 5.50 23.70
CA VAL A 148 1.30 4.59 22.85
C VAL A 148 0.57 3.27 22.74
N ARG A 149 0.31 2.83 21.51
CA ARG A 149 -0.29 1.54 21.18
C ARG A 149 0.74 0.63 20.57
N LEU A 150 0.79 -0.63 20.98
CA LEU A 150 1.55 -1.64 20.26
C LEU A 150 0.62 -2.74 19.73
N ALA A 151 0.88 -3.19 18.51
CA ALA A 151 0.32 -4.44 18.02
C ALA A 151 1.19 -5.59 18.53
N LEU A 152 0.59 -6.48 19.32
CA LEU A 152 1.24 -7.69 19.82
C LEU A 152 1.20 -8.73 18.70
N ILE A 153 2.28 -8.82 17.94
CA ILE A 153 2.42 -9.73 16.80
C ILE A 153 3.63 -10.63 17.06
N ALA A 154 3.38 -11.93 17.23
CA ALA A 154 4.42 -12.94 17.45
C ALA A 154 5.19 -13.24 16.14
N PRO A 155 6.41 -13.79 16.18
CA PRO A 155 7.11 -14.36 17.35
C PRO A 155 8.00 -13.39 18.13
N ASP A 156 8.31 -12.21 17.60
CA ASP A 156 9.34 -11.32 18.16
C ASP A 156 8.72 -10.00 18.63
N ILE A 157 8.30 -9.98 19.89
CA ILE A 157 7.62 -8.82 20.50
C ILE A 157 8.57 -7.92 21.30
N ALA A 158 9.73 -8.45 21.72
CA ALA A 158 10.62 -7.75 22.64
C ALA A 158 11.10 -6.39 22.09
N PRO A 159 11.49 -6.26 20.80
CA PRO A 159 11.83 -4.96 20.22
C PRO A 159 10.66 -3.98 20.23
N VAL A 160 9.45 -4.46 19.89
CA VAL A 160 8.23 -3.64 19.86
C VAL A 160 7.87 -3.12 21.25
N LEU A 161 7.85 -4.02 22.23
CA LEU A 161 7.53 -3.69 23.61
C LEU A 161 8.56 -2.75 24.23
N SER A 162 9.85 -3.05 24.08
CA SER A 162 10.92 -2.21 24.64
C SER A 162 10.89 -0.80 24.07
N ARG A 163 10.66 -0.66 22.75
CA ARG A 163 10.55 0.65 22.10
C ARG A 163 9.31 1.41 22.55
N ALA A 164 8.15 0.76 22.60
CA ALA A 164 6.90 1.35 23.06
C ALA A 164 7.00 1.81 24.53
N LEU A 165 7.62 1.00 25.41
CA LEU A 165 7.88 1.37 26.80
C LEU A 165 8.82 2.56 26.92
N ALA A 166 9.88 2.62 26.11
CA ALA A 166 10.82 3.74 26.13
C ALA A 166 10.12 5.07 25.77
N ILE A 167 9.33 5.08 24.69
CA ILE A 167 8.57 6.27 24.25
C ILE A 167 7.54 6.65 25.31
N ARG A 168 6.82 5.65 25.84
CA ARG A 168 5.84 5.85 26.90
C ARG A 168 6.47 6.43 28.17
N ASN A 169 7.63 5.93 28.59
CA ASN A 169 8.30 6.39 29.81
C ASN A 169 8.84 7.82 29.66
N ALA A 170 9.34 8.18 28.47
CA ALA A 170 9.80 9.54 28.17
C ALA A 170 8.64 10.56 28.24
N ASN A 171 7.46 10.18 27.74
CA ASN A 171 6.31 11.07 27.63
C ASN A 171 5.28 10.95 28.78
N LYS A 172 5.42 9.92 29.63
CA LYS A 172 4.50 9.60 30.75
C LYS A 172 3.04 9.38 30.32
N VAL A 173 2.83 8.81 29.13
CA VAL A 173 1.50 8.50 28.58
C VAL A 173 1.05 7.06 28.91
N PRO A 174 -0.23 6.70 28.69
CA PRO A 174 -0.70 5.32 28.79
C PRO A 174 -0.08 4.41 27.71
N LEU A 175 0.04 3.12 28.02
CA LEU A 175 0.44 2.08 27.05
C LEU A 175 -0.72 1.10 26.82
N LYS A 176 -1.09 0.86 25.56
CA LYS A 176 -2.10 -0.13 25.18
C LYS A 176 -1.49 -1.20 24.29
N ALA A 177 -1.56 -2.47 24.67
CA ALA A 177 -1.26 -3.59 23.81
C ALA A 177 -2.55 -4.15 23.20
N ILE A 178 -2.52 -4.46 21.91
CA ILE A 178 -3.63 -5.07 21.20
C ILE A 178 -3.11 -6.33 20.50
N ALA A 179 -3.57 -7.49 20.94
CA ALA A 179 -3.39 -8.75 20.25
C ALA A 179 -4.65 -9.02 19.42
N VAL A 180 -4.49 -9.16 18.10
CA VAL A 180 -5.61 -9.46 17.20
C VAL A 180 -5.34 -10.74 16.45
N VAL A 181 -6.32 -11.64 16.45
CA VAL A 181 -6.37 -12.80 15.57
C VAL A 181 -7.22 -12.46 14.35
N ASP A 182 -6.60 -12.52 13.17
CA ASP A 182 -7.26 -12.22 11.89
C ASP A 182 -8.24 -13.34 11.51
N ASP A 183 -9.55 -13.08 11.61
CA ASP A 183 -10.58 -14.07 11.27
C ASP A 183 -10.56 -14.42 9.77
N ALA A 184 -10.32 -13.44 8.88
CA ALA A 184 -10.26 -13.69 7.45
C ALA A 184 -9.10 -14.66 7.11
N PHE A 185 -7.98 -14.54 7.82
CA PHE A 185 -6.89 -15.50 7.73
C PHE A 185 -7.30 -16.91 8.17
N LEU A 186 -8.02 -17.05 9.30
CA LEU A 186 -8.47 -18.35 9.80
C LEU A 186 -9.44 -19.03 8.82
N GLN A 187 -10.38 -18.28 8.26
CA GLN A 187 -11.38 -18.81 7.31
C GLN A 187 -10.77 -19.19 5.96
N ALA A 188 -9.67 -18.56 5.55
CA ALA A 188 -8.97 -18.86 4.30
C ALA A 188 -8.20 -20.20 4.33
N THR A 189 -8.05 -20.81 5.51
CA THR A 189 -7.30 -22.05 5.69
C THR A 189 -8.13 -23.29 5.32
N GLY A 190 -7.48 -24.38 4.91
CA GLY A 190 -8.15 -25.67 4.74
C GLY A 190 -8.54 -26.35 6.06
N ASP A 191 -8.01 -25.88 7.20
CA ASP A 191 -8.31 -26.33 8.56
C ASP A 191 -8.40 -25.14 9.52
N PRO A 192 -9.54 -24.42 9.56
CA PRO A 192 -9.69 -23.23 10.39
C PRO A 192 -9.55 -23.48 11.89
N GLN A 193 -9.93 -24.68 12.36
CA GLN A 193 -9.85 -25.01 13.78
C GLN A 193 -8.40 -25.26 14.22
N GLY A 194 -7.65 -26.04 13.45
CA GLY A 194 -6.23 -26.27 13.73
C GLY A 194 -5.39 -24.99 13.60
N ALA A 195 -5.69 -24.14 12.61
CA ALA A 195 -5.05 -22.84 12.47
C ALA A 195 -5.33 -21.95 13.69
N ARG A 196 -6.59 -21.85 14.13
CA ARG A 196 -6.98 -21.06 15.31
C ARG A 196 -6.26 -21.52 16.57
N LEU A 197 -6.13 -22.82 16.78
CA LEU A 197 -5.43 -23.37 17.95
C LEU A 197 -3.95 -22.93 17.97
N LYS A 198 -3.24 -23.08 16.83
CA LYS A 198 -1.83 -22.68 16.70
C LYS A 198 -1.62 -21.18 16.87
N VAL A 199 -2.49 -20.37 16.27
CA VAL A 199 -2.42 -18.90 16.39
C VAL A 199 -2.59 -18.50 17.85
N ARG A 200 -3.60 -19.05 18.55
CA ARG A 200 -3.83 -18.79 19.98
C ARG A 200 -2.66 -19.23 20.86
N GLU A 201 -2.04 -20.36 20.56
CA GLU A 201 -0.83 -20.80 21.27
C GLU A 201 0.32 -19.79 21.12
N ASN A 202 0.55 -19.29 19.91
CA ASN A 202 1.59 -18.29 19.65
C ASN A 202 1.26 -16.92 20.28
N VAL A 203 -0.02 -16.53 20.31
CA VAL A 203 -0.48 -15.34 21.03
C VAL A 203 -0.20 -15.49 22.53
N ALA A 204 -0.54 -16.64 23.11
CA ALA A 204 -0.33 -16.90 24.54
C ALA A 204 1.16 -16.81 24.91
N LYS A 205 2.05 -17.42 24.10
CA LYS A 205 3.50 -17.31 24.28
C LYS A 205 3.99 -15.86 24.23
N ALA A 206 3.46 -15.07 23.30
CA ALA A 206 3.79 -13.66 23.19
C ALA A 206 3.25 -12.83 24.37
N ILE A 207 2.06 -13.14 24.89
CA ILE A 207 1.56 -12.48 26.10
C ILE A 207 2.45 -12.83 27.30
N GLU A 208 2.84 -14.09 27.45
CA GLU A 208 3.73 -14.54 28.52
C GLU A 208 5.10 -13.83 28.44
N GLU A 209 5.73 -13.80 27.26
CA GLU A 209 6.98 -13.08 27.05
C GLU A 209 6.85 -11.59 27.39
N MET A 210 5.75 -10.94 26.98
CA MET A 210 5.48 -9.54 27.30
C MET A 210 5.38 -9.32 28.81
N GLU A 211 4.65 -10.19 29.53
CA GLU A 211 4.50 -10.11 30.98
C GLU A 211 5.83 -10.26 31.71
N THR A 212 6.75 -11.10 31.19
CA THR A 212 8.10 -11.23 31.77
C THR A 212 8.96 -9.97 31.61
N LEU A 213 8.77 -9.24 30.50
CA LEU A 213 9.51 -8.03 30.18
C LEU A 213 8.93 -6.76 30.84
N LEU A 214 7.65 -6.80 31.25
CA LEU A 214 7.00 -5.68 31.91
C LEU A 214 7.49 -5.53 33.37
N PRO A 215 7.75 -4.30 33.83
CA PRO A 215 8.14 -4.06 35.22
C PRO A 215 7.00 -4.43 36.19
N LYS A 216 7.32 -5.12 37.29
CA LYS A 216 6.34 -5.61 38.30
C LYS A 216 5.43 -4.54 38.91
N LYS A 217 5.82 -3.26 38.86
CA LYS A 217 4.94 -2.13 39.21
C LYS A 217 4.08 -1.81 37.99
N ARG A 218 2.83 -2.27 37.99
CA ARG A 218 1.81 -2.02 36.96
C ARG A 218 1.66 -0.52 36.67
N SER A 219 2.49 0.02 35.78
CA SER A 219 2.20 1.23 35.02
C SER A 219 0.92 1.00 34.22
N PHE A 220 0.05 2.01 34.10
CA PHE A 220 -1.20 1.97 33.33
C PHE A 220 -0.99 1.29 31.97
N PHE A 221 -1.34 0.01 31.92
CA PHE A 221 -1.15 -0.88 30.79
C PHE A 221 -2.47 -1.61 30.57
N THR A 222 -2.98 -1.54 29.35
CA THR A 222 -4.20 -2.26 28.94
C THR A 222 -3.84 -3.23 27.83
N LEU A 223 -4.12 -4.51 28.04
CA LEU A 223 -4.05 -5.54 27.02
C LEU A 223 -5.46 -5.86 26.54
N SER A 224 -5.71 -5.73 25.23
CA SER A 224 -6.89 -6.28 24.57
C SER A 224 -6.50 -7.49 23.74
N TYR A 225 -7.28 -8.57 23.84
CA TYR A 225 -7.20 -9.72 22.94
C TYR A 225 -8.53 -9.83 22.20
N GLU A 226 -8.48 -9.72 20.88
CA GLU A 226 -9.68 -9.71 20.03
C GLU A 226 -9.48 -10.61 18.81
N GLU A 227 -10.58 -11.19 18.31
CA GLU A 227 -10.60 -11.99 17.08
C GLU A 227 -11.54 -11.28 16.09
N GLY A 228 -11.04 -10.94 14.90
CA GLY A 228 -11.79 -10.15 13.92
C GLY A 228 -10.88 -9.47 12.90
N ASP A 229 -11.36 -8.37 12.31
CA ASP A 229 -10.62 -7.59 11.31
C ASP A 229 -9.57 -6.67 11.98
N PRO A 230 -8.26 -6.91 11.79
CA PRO A 230 -7.21 -6.06 12.36
C PRO A 230 -7.32 -4.59 11.97
N MET A 231 -7.85 -4.29 10.78
CA MET A 231 -8.00 -2.92 10.26
C MET A 231 -9.07 -2.11 10.99
N ARG A 232 -9.96 -2.79 11.71
CA ARG A 232 -10.99 -2.18 12.57
C ARG A 232 -10.58 -2.18 14.04
N LEU A 233 -9.83 -3.19 14.48
CA LEU A 233 -9.55 -3.44 15.90
C LEU A 233 -8.25 -2.78 16.42
N ILE A 234 -7.21 -2.66 15.58
CA ILE A 234 -5.91 -2.10 16.00
C ILE A 234 -5.92 -0.56 16.03
N PRO A 235 -6.32 0.16 14.97
CA PRO A 235 -6.10 1.60 14.89
C PRO A 235 -7.13 2.42 15.69
N ALA A 236 -6.67 3.48 16.37
CA ALA A 236 -7.55 4.57 16.81
C ALA A 236 -7.97 5.40 15.58
N ARG A 237 -9.27 5.44 15.24
CA ARG A 237 -9.74 6.19 14.06
C ARG A 237 -9.88 7.70 14.29
N GLU A 238 -9.79 8.16 15.54
CA GLU A 238 -10.14 9.54 15.89
C GLU A 238 -9.07 10.29 16.70
N ASP A 239 -8.06 9.61 17.21
CA ASP A 239 -7.03 10.22 18.07
C ASP A 239 -5.73 10.47 17.29
N LEU A 240 -5.54 11.73 16.85
CA LEU A 240 -4.33 12.20 16.16
C LEU A 240 -3.08 12.21 17.08
N GLY A 241 -3.26 12.23 18.40
CA GLY A 241 -2.18 12.19 19.37
C GLY A 241 -1.68 10.78 19.67
N SER A 242 -2.38 9.75 19.19
CA SER A 242 -2.03 8.35 19.43
C SER A 242 -0.83 7.92 18.57
N LEU A 243 0.09 7.13 19.13
CA LEU A 243 1.18 6.51 18.37
C LEU A 243 0.98 5.00 18.28
N LEU A 244 0.87 4.47 17.07
CA LEU A 244 0.86 3.03 16.81
C LEU A 244 2.27 2.51 16.51
N VAL A 245 2.79 1.61 17.33
CA VAL A 245 4.08 0.95 17.18
C VAL A 245 3.85 -0.45 16.62
N LEU A 246 4.45 -0.73 15.47
CA LEU A 246 4.31 -1.98 14.74
C LEU A 246 5.67 -2.64 14.53
N PRO A 247 5.71 -3.99 14.50
CA PRO A 247 6.89 -4.67 14.01
C PRO A 247 7.07 -4.40 12.52
N TRP A 248 8.27 -4.71 12.07
CA TRP A 248 8.73 -4.53 10.71
C TRP A 248 8.29 -5.66 9.74
N GLN A 249 7.90 -6.81 10.30
CA GLN A 249 7.45 -8.03 9.62
C GLN A 249 6.46 -8.76 10.52
N GLY A 250 5.68 -9.66 9.93
CA GLY A 250 4.63 -10.42 10.62
C GLY A 250 3.25 -9.83 10.38
N TRP A 251 2.24 -10.55 10.88
CA TRP A 251 0.84 -10.13 10.82
C TRP A 251 0.04 -10.87 11.90
N CYS A 252 -1.24 -10.54 12.04
CA CYS A 252 -2.21 -11.11 13.00
C CYS A 252 -2.51 -12.62 12.85
N HIS A 253 -1.65 -13.35 12.14
CA HIS A 253 -1.54 -14.81 12.18
C HIS A 253 -0.42 -15.31 13.12
N HIS A 254 0.31 -14.41 13.79
CA HIS A 254 1.27 -14.72 14.85
C HIS A 254 2.33 -15.76 14.45
N GLY A 255 2.86 -15.66 13.24
CA GLY A 255 3.93 -16.55 12.74
C GLY A 255 3.47 -17.96 12.33
N VAL A 256 2.16 -18.23 12.27
CA VAL A 256 1.62 -19.48 11.73
C VAL A 256 1.67 -19.45 10.20
N GLU A 257 2.56 -20.26 9.61
CA GLU A 257 2.57 -20.49 8.17
C GLU A 257 1.43 -21.41 7.74
N LEU A 258 0.84 -21.13 6.57
CA LEU A 258 -0.19 -21.97 5.97
C LEU A 258 0.21 -22.42 4.56
N ALA A 259 -0.08 -23.68 4.28
CA ALA A 259 -0.29 -24.16 2.93
C ALA A 259 -1.74 -23.82 2.54
N THR A 260 -1.96 -22.78 1.75
CA THR A 260 -3.25 -22.62 1.05
C THR A 260 -3.09 -23.15 -0.39
N PRO A 261 -4.08 -23.88 -0.95
CA PRO A 261 -3.98 -24.41 -2.31
C PRO A 261 -3.95 -23.32 -3.40
N MET A 262 -4.35 -22.08 -3.08
CA MET A 262 -4.61 -21.03 -4.08
C MET A 262 -4.08 -19.63 -3.72
N ALA A 263 -3.33 -19.45 -2.62
CA ALA A 263 -2.78 -18.14 -2.26
C ALA A 263 -1.34 -18.24 -1.74
N THR A 264 -0.53 -17.22 -2.02
CA THR A 264 0.73 -17.00 -1.31
C THR A 264 0.37 -16.70 0.14
N GLY A 265 0.74 -17.59 1.07
CA GLY A 265 0.26 -17.66 2.45
C GLY A 265 0.68 -16.51 3.40
N ARG A 266 0.66 -15.25 2.96
CA ARG A 266 1.00 -14.09 3.77
C ARG A 266 -0.04 -12.99 3.57
N PRO A 267 -1.01 -12.80 4.47
CA PRO A 267 -1.87 -11.60 4.45
C PRO A 267 -1.01 -10.32 4.51
N GLU A 268 -1.18 -9.43 3.53
CA GLU A 268 -0.32 -8.26 3.29
C GLU A 268 -0.83 -6.96 3.96
N GLY A 269 -1.56 -7.08 5.09
CA GLY A 269 -2.25 -5.94 5.70
C GLY A 269 -1.38 -5.01 6.56
N LEU A 270 -0.15 -5.42 6.94
CA LEU A 270 0.70 -4.70 7.92
C LEU A 270 0.91 -3.22 7.58
N LEU A 271 1.19 -2.95 6.31
CA LEU A 271 1.48 -1.61 5.83
C LEU A 271 0.22 -0.74 5.67
N ARG A 272 -0.97 -1.36 5.68
CA ARG A 272 -2.25 -0.63 5.57
C ARG A 272 -2.69 -0.05 6.90
N LEU A 273 -2.18 -0.54 8.03
CA LEU A 273 -2.54 -0.03 9.35
C LEU A 273 -2.22 1.46 9.49
N ALA A 274 -1.14 1.93 8.85
CA ALA A 274 -0.83 3.36 8.77
C ALA A 274 -1.91 4.21 8.07
N ASP A 275 -2.69 3.62 7.17
CA ASP A 275 -3.80 4.30 6.48
C ASP A 275 -5.08 4.33 7.32
N HIS A 276 -5.14 3.52 8.39
CA HIS A 276 -6.32 3.39 9.23
C HIS A 276 -6.13 4.01 10.61
N HIS A 277 -4.89 4.18 11.05
CA HIS A 277 -4.58 4.91 12.26
C HIS A 277 -4.62 6.42 12.02
N ALA A 278 -5.31 7.15 12.90
CA ALA A 278 -5.40 8.60 12.83
C ALA A 278 -4.05 9.27 13.16
N GLY A 279 -3.39 8.81 14.23
CA GLY A 279 -2.09 9.30 14.66
C GLY A 279 -0.90 8.68 13.93
N GLY A 280 0.29 8.88 14.47
CA GLY A 280 1.54 8.44 13.85
C GLY A 280 1.68 6.92 13.90
N THR A 281 2.21 6.31 12.84
CA THR A 281 2.49 4.87 12.81
C THR A 281 3.99 4.62 12.66
N LEU A 282 4.61 4.04 13.68
CA LEU A 282 6.03 3.72 13.73
C LEU A 282 6.27 2.23 13.48
N TYR A 283 6.85 1.91 12.34
CA TYR A 283 7.38 0.58 12.03
C TYR A 283 8.83 0.50 12.52
N LEU A 284 9.13 -0.53 13.31
CA LEU A 284 10.48 -0.66 13.86
C LEU A 284 11.51 -1.10 12.84
N GLY A 285 12.76 -0.74 13.08
CA GLY A 285 13.91 -1.23 12.34
C GLY A 285 14.55 -2.43 13.03
N ARG A 286 15.56 -3.01 12.39
CA ARG A 286 16.50 -3.96 13.02
C ARG A 286 17.82 -3.32 13.45
N LYS A 287 18.01 -2.04 13.16
CA LYS A 287 19.23 -1.32 13.52
C LYS A 287 19.26 -1.03 15.01
N ASP A 288 20.41 -1.22 15.64
CA ASP A 288 20.62 -0.81 17.03
C ASP A 288 20.48 0.70 17.16
N LYS A 289 20.03 1.16 18.33
CA LYS A 289 19.78 2.57 18.59
C LYS A 289 21.10 3.34 18.60
N ALA A 290 21.29 4.21 17.62
CA ALA A 290 22.42 5.13 17.56
C ALA A 290 22.33 6.21 18.64
N THR A 291 23.50 6.69 19.10
CA THR A 291 23.61 7.81 20.06
C THR A 291 23.18 9.13 19.42
N ASP A 292 23.60 9.38 18.18
CA ASP A 292 23.23 10.55 17.37
C ASP A 292 22.52 10.09 16.09
N PRO A 293 21.23 9.70 16.16
CA PRO A 293 20.55 9.06 15.06
C PRO A 293 20.35 10.02 13.87
N VAL A 294 20.67 9.54 12.67
CA VAL A 294 20.34 10.23 11.42
C VAL A 294 18.93 9.86 11.01
N VAL A 295 18.04 10.84 10.94
CA VAL A 295 16.65 10.65 10.55
C VAL A 295 16.44 11.28 9.18
N ALA A 296 16.19 10.45 8.17
CA ALA A 296 15.82 10.93 6.85
C ALA A 296 14.36 11.42 6.88
N VAL A 297 14.11 12.62 6.37
CA VAL A 297 12.76 13.17 6.21
C VAL A 297 12.44 13.19 4.73
N ALA A 298 11.50 12.35 4.30
CA ALA A 298 10.99 12.32 2.93
C ALA A 298 10.00 13.47 2.74
N ASP A 299 10.51 14.62 2.33
CA ASP A 299 9.72 15.82 2.10
C ASP A 299 8.98 15.76 0.75
N ASP A 300 7.66 15.62 0.83
CA ASP A 300 6.74 15.66 -0.32
C ASP A 300 6.23 17.09 -0.64
N GLY A 301 6.67 18.09 0.14
CA GLY A 301 6.25 19.48 0.03
C GLY A 301 4.96 19.81 0.78
N GLY A 302 4.30 18.82 1.41
CA GLY A 302 3.08 19.04 2.18
C GLY A 302 3.32 19.64 3.56
N ASP A 303 2.26 20.18 4.17
CA ASP A 303 2.32 20.66 5.56
C ASP A 303 2.26 19.51 6.57
N ALA A 304 1.65 18.39 6.18
CA ALA A 304 1.55 17.19 7.02
C ALA A 304 2.93 16.63 7.39
N ILE A 305 3.91 16.63 6.47
CA ILE A 305 5.26 16.16 6.79
C ILE A 305 5.98 17.12 7.74
N LEU A 306 5.75 18.43 7.61
CA LEU A 306 6.34 19.43 8.50
C LEU A 306 5.76 19.31 9.92
N ALA A 307 4.43 19.37 10.04
CA ALA A 307 3.72 19.22 11.31
C ALA A 307 4.00 17.84 11.95
N GLY A 308 4.05 16.78 11.15
CA GLY A 308 4.37 15.44 11.60
C GLY A 308 5.82 15.29 12.08
N THR A 309 6.76 15.97 11.45
CA THR A 309 8.17 16.02 11.89
C THR A 309 8.29 16.78 13.21
N GLU A 310 7.63 17.93 13.33
CA GLU A 310 7.57 18.67 14.60
C GLU A 310 6.98 17.80 15.72
N TRP A 311 5.85 17.14 15.44
CA TRP A 311 5.21 16.23 16.37
C TRP A 311 6.15 15.11 16.83
N ALA A 312 6.92 14.52 15.91
CA ALA A 312 7.89 13.46 16.22
C ALA A 312 9.04 13.96 17.11
N LEU A 313 9.51 15.20 16.90
CA LEU A 313 10.54 15.83 17.75
C LEU A 313 9.99 16.14 19.13
N ARG A 314 8.79 16.73 19.23
CA ARG A 314 8.12 17.01 20.52
C ARG A 314 7.84 15.74 21.31
N ALA A 315 7.45 14.67 20.64
CA ALA A 315 7.24 13.35 21.24
C ALA A 315 8.57 12.66 21.62
N GLY A 316 9.73 13.24 21.27
CA GLY A 316 11.05 12.73 21.61
C GLY A 316 11.30 11.32 21.08
N LEU A 317 10.80 11.00 19.88
CA LEU A 317 10.92 9.64 19.33
C LEU A 317 12.38 9.22 19.16
N TRP A 318 13.24 10.17 18.80
CA TRP A 318 14.69 10.03 18.75
C TRP A 318 15.35 11.09 19.62
N SER A 319 16.45 10.73 20.28
CA SER A 319 17.21 11.63 21.15
C SER A 319 18.19 12.43 20.30
N SER A 320 18.08 13.76 20.31
CA SER A 320 18.99 14.68 19.59
C SER A 320 19.24 14.33 18.10
N PRO A 321 18.20 14.07 17.27
CA PRO A 321 18.39 13.52 15.94
C PRO A 321 19.02 14.52 14.95
N GLN A 322 19.79 13.99 14.00
CA GLN A 322 20.27 14.70 12.81
C GLN A 322 19.29 14.51 11.66
N LEU A 323 18.55 15.55 11.29
CA LEU A 323 17.57 15.50 10.21
C LEU A 323 18.25 15.66 8.84
N LEU A 324 18.12 14.66 7.99
CA LEU A 324 18.54 14.68 6.59
C LEU A 324 17.32 14.83 5.68
N LEU A 325 17.19 15.98 5.01
CA LEU A 325 16.07 16.21 4.11
C LEU A 325 16.28 15.52 2.76
N VAL A 326 15.25 14.81 2.30
CA VAL A 326 15.23 14.05 1.05
C VAL A 326 13.91 14.32 0.31
N GLY A 327 13.93 14.78 -0.94
CA GLY A 327 12.68 15.06 -1.67
C GLY A 327 12.77 16.09 -2.79
N VAL A 328 11.67 16.83 -2.99
CA VAL A 328 11.54 17.93 -3.97
C VAL A 328 11.79 19.26 -3.27
N GLY A 329 13.04 19.54 -2.94
CA GLY A 329 13.39 20.62 -2.02
C GLY A 329 13.56 21.95 -2.71
N THR A 330 12.95 22.97 -2.12
CA THR A 330 13.27 24.37 -2.36
C THR A 330 14.05 24.93 -1.17
N THR A 331 14.79 26.02 -1.38
CA THR A 331 15.46 26.74 -0.27
C THR A 331 14.46 27.14 0.82
N ALA A 332 13.25 27.56 0.42
CA ALA A 332 12.17 27.92 1.34
C ALA A 332 11.74 26.74 2.23
N ARG A 333 11.59 25.51 1.68
CA ARG A 333 11.27 24.33 2.49
C ARG A 333 12.37 24.04 3.51
N ARG A 334 13.64 24.15 3.12
CA ARG A 334 14.76 23.96 4.05
C ARG A 334 14.73 24.97 5.20
N GLU A 335 14.42 26.23 4.94
CA GLU A 335 14.31 27.26 5.97
C GLU A 335 13.21 26.94 7.00
N LEU A 336 12.07 26.39 6.56
CA LEU A 336 11.02 25.92 7.47
C LEU A 336 11.52 24.81 8.41
N PHE A 337 12.20 23.80 7.86
CA PHE A 337 12.79 22.74 8.69
C PHE A 337 13.92 23.25 9.58
N ALA A 338 14.69 24.24 9.14
CA ALA A 338 15.74 24.86 9.96
C ALA A 338 15.15 25.62 11.16
N ALA A 339 14.04 26.36 10.95
CA ALA A 339 13.32 27.03 12.02
C ALA A 339 12.71 26.02 13.00
N LEU A 340 12.07 24.97 12.49
CA LEU A 340 11.50 23.87 13.29
C LEU A 340 12.58 23.21 14.16
N VAL A 341 13.74 22.88 13.58
CA VAL A 341 14.84 22.25 14.32
C VAL A 341 15.47 23.18 15.36
N ALA A 342 15.48 24.50 15.14
CA ALA A 342 16.04 25.45 16.10
C ALA A 342 15.23 25.51 17.42
N GLU A 343 13.95 25.17 17.38
CA GLU A 343 13.06 25.15 18.54
C GLU A 343 13.10 23.82 19.31
N HIS A 344 13.77 22.80 18.77
CA HIS A 344 13.80 21.44 19.29
C HIS A 344 15.23 20.96 19.50
N ASP A 345 15.43 19.93 20.33
CA ASP A 345 16.74 19.29 20.47
C ASP A 345 17.01 18.39 19.26
N ALA A 346 17.34 19.00 18.12
CA ALA A 346 17.67 18.32 16.86
C ALA A 346 18.69 19.16 16.07
N ARG A 347 19.27 18.58 15.01
CA ARG A 347 20.18 19.29 14.11
C ARG A 347 19.82 19.03 12.67
N LEU A 348 19.85 20.05 11.82
CA LEU A 348 19.62 19.90 10.39
C LEU A 348 20.94 19.60 9.70
N VAL A 349 21.00 18.52 8.93
CA VAL A 349 22.18 18.19 8.12
C VAL A 349 22.25 19.14 6.93
N ASP A 350 23.43 19.71 6.68
CA ASP A 350 23.58 20.73 5.64
C ASP A 350 23.38 20.22 4.19
N LYS A 351 23.31 18.91 4.03
CA LYS A 351 23.13 18.22 2.76
C LYS A 351 21.64 18.05 2.44
N TYR A 352 21.27 18.40 1.21
CA TYR A 352 19.94 18.15 0.67
C TYR A 352 20.01 17.08 -0.43
N CYS A 353 19.18 16.04 -0.33
CA CYS A 353 19.16 14.97 -1.31
C CYS A 353 17.90 15.06 -2.19
N GLN A 354 18.08 15.27 -3.49
CA GLN A 354 16.96 15.30 -4.43
C GLN A 354 16.37 13.90 -4.60
N MET A 355 15.05 13.78 -4.52
CA MET A 355 14.33 12.51 -4.69
C MET A 355 12.96 12.76 -5.34
N ALA A 356 12.66 12.01 -6.40
CA ALA A 356 11.34 12.04 -7.02
C ALA A 356 10.29 11.39 -6.10
N ALA A 357 9.05 11.86 -6.18
CA ALA A 357 7.95 11.30 -5.38
C ALA A 357 7.80 9.79 -5.62
N GLY A 358 7.81 9.02 -4.53
CA GLY A 358 7.69 7.55 -4.57
C GLY A 358 8.95 6.80 -5.03
N ALA A 359 10.08 7.48 -5.25
CA ALA A 359 11.36 6.84 -5.53
C ALA A 359 12.00 6.27 -4.25
N LYS A 360 12.98 5.39 -4.42
CA LYS A 360 13.83 4.91 -3.32
C LYS A 360 14.67 6.05 -2.76
N LEU A 361 15.01 5.97 -1.47
CA LEU A 361 15.97 6.85 -0.86
C LEU A 361 17.30 6.80 -1.64
N PRO A 362 17.94 7.96 -1.85
CA PRO A 362 19.23 8.04 -2.50
C PRO A 362 20.31 7.41 -1.59
N PRO A 363 21.45 6.95 -2.15
CA PRO A 363 22.50 6.24 -1.40
C PRO A 363 22.99 6.98 -0.15
N GLU A 364 22.97 8.31 -0.18
CA GLU A 364 23.33 9.21 0.91
C GLU A 364 22.41 9.09 2.12
N ALA A 365 21.14 8.75 1.91
CA ALA A 365 20.13 8.60 2.94
C ALA A 365 19.84 7.12 3.26
N ALA A 366 20.32 6.18 2.45
CA ALA A 366 20.08 4.74 2.62
C ALA A 366 20.61 4.16 3.94
N GLY A 367 21.61 4.81 4.56
CA GLY A 367 22.20 4.41 5.85
C GLY A 367 21.56 5.05 7.08
N ALA A 368 20.51 5.87 6.91
CA ALA A 368 19.83 6.55 8.02
C ALA A 368 19.27 5.55 9.07
N ASP A 369 19.17 6.00 10.31
CA ASP A 369 18.64 5.23 11.44
C ASP A 369 17.10 5.18 11.43
N ALA A 370 16.48 6.20 10.87
CA ALA A 370 15.04 6.25 10.69
C ALA A 370 14.63 7.05 9.45
N LEU A 371 13.38 6.85 9.02
CA LEU A 371 12.70 7.57 7.96
C LEU A 371 11.39 8.15 8.50
N ILE A 372 11.16 9.45 8.28
CA ILE A 372 9.86 10.10 8.43
C ILE A 372 9.26 10.30 7.04
N THR A 373 8.02 9.83 6.84
CA THR A 373 7.31 9.95 5.56
C THR A 373 5.82 10.19 5.78
N ALA A 374 5.14 10.84 4.83
CA ALA A 374 3.69 10.97 4.83
C ALA A 374 3.00 9.68 4.36
N THR A 375 3.63 8.94 3.45
CA THR A 375 3.06 7.72 2.87
C THR A 375 4.10 6.62 2.69
N LEU A 376 3.65 5.36 2.79
CA LEU A 376 4.49 4.20 2.49
C LEU A 376 4.59 3.93 0.98
N PRO A 377 5.71 3.34 0.51
CA PRO A 377 5.87 2.94 -0.88
C PRO A 377 4.74 2.03 -1.38
N ARG A 378 4.37 2.20 -2.65
CA ARG A 378 3.39 1.34 -3.34
C ARG A 378 4.11 0.29 -4.20
N PRO A 379 3.62 -0.96 -4.25
CA PRO A 379 2.43 -1.48 -3.59
C PRO A 379 2.67 -1.74 -2.09
N LYS A 380 1.64 -1.49 -1.25
CA LYS A 380 1.70 -1.71 0.21
C LYS A 380 1.59 -3.20 0.55
N ARG A 381 2.66 -3.93 0.26
CA ARG A 381 2.78 -5.37 0.48
C ARG A 381 4.02 -5.64 1.29
N ALA A 382 3.87 -6.38 2.39
CA ALA A 382 5.00 -6.71 3.25
C ALA A 382 6.09 -7.51 2.50
N ASP A 383 5.66 -8.38 1.59
CA ASP A 383 6.51 -9.19 0.71
C ASP A 383 6.01 -9.12 -0.73
N TRP A 384 6.91 -9.03 -1.70
CA TRP A 384 6.58 -9.02 -3.12
C TRP A 384 7.66 -9.75 -3.92
N TYR A 385 7.34 -10.95 -4.44
CA TYR A 385 8.26 -11.80 -5.21
C TYR A 385 9.65 -11.98 -4.54
N GLY A 386 9.67 -12.23 -3.22
CA GLY A 386 10.91 -12.42 -2.45
C GLY A 386 11.62 -11.14 -2.03
N MET A 387 11.14 -9.96 -2.45
CA MET A 387 11.58 -8.67 -1.90
C MET A 387 10.68 -8.27 -0.73
N HIS A 388 11.30 -7.98 0.42
CA HIS A 388 10.59 -7.38 1.55
C HIS A 388 10.33 -5.88 1.31
N TRP A 389 9.24 -5.35 1.86
CA TRP A 389 8.79 -3.98 1.61
C TRP A 389 9.84 -2.90 1.93
N HIS A 390 10.66 -3.08 2.96
CA HIS A 390 11.71 -2.13 3.32
C HIS A 390 12.76 -1.97 2.21
N GLN A 391 12.94 -2.98 1.33
CA GLN A 391 13.82 -2.87 0.16
C GLN A 391 13.30 -1.88 -0.89
N SER A 392 12.01 -1.51 -0.81
CA SER A 392 11.42 -0.43 -1.61
C SER A 392 11.74 0.97 -1.05
N ILE A 393 12.18 1.07 0.20
CA ILE A 393 12.71 2.32 0.76
C ILE A 393 14.15 2.52 0.31
N ALA A 394 15.03 1.58 0.65
CA ALA A 394 16.42 1.57 0.22
C ALA A 394 16.95 0.13 0.19
N PRO A 395 17.97 -0.18 -0.63
CA PRO A 395 18.67 -1.45 -0.54
C PRO A 395 19.16 -1.71 0.89
N ASN A 396 18.82 -2.86 1.47
CA ASN A 396 19.19 -3.24 2.84
C ASN A 396 18.73 -2.28 3.95
N TRP A 397 17.65 -1.52 3.73
CA TRP A 397 17.08 -0.66 4.76
C TRP A 397 16.76 -1.47 6.03
N ALA A 398 17.27 -0.98 7.16
CA ALA A 398 17.09 -1.58 8.49
C ALA A 398 16.67 -0.57 9.56
N GLY A 399 16.48 0.70 9.20
CA GLY A 399 16.05 1.76 10.10
C GLY A 399 14.55 1.74 10.41
N GLU A 400 14.14 2.52 11.40
CA GLU A 400 12.72 2.73 11.74
C GLU A 400 12.01 3.53 10.63
N VAL A 401 10.69 3.38 10.52
CA VAL A 401 9.89 4.14 9.56
C VAL A 401 8.67 4.71 10.28
N LEU A 402 8.62 6.03 10.41
CA LEU A 402 7.48 6.76 10.92
C LEU A 402 6.63 7.26 9.74
N VAL A 403 5.38 6.81 9.70
CA VAL A 403 4.33 7.42 8.89
C VAL A 403 3.63 8.47 9.74
N VAL A 404 3.71 9.75 9.32
CA VAL A 404 3.18 10.87 10.11
C VAL A 404 1.65 10.94 10.07
N PRO A 405 1.00 11.54 11.09
CA PRO A 405 -0.43 11.81 11.07
C PRO A 405 -0.75 12.80 9.94
N SER A 406 -1.68 12.46 9.06
CA SER A 406 -2.16 13.36 8.00
C SER A 406 -3.56 13.89 8.35
N GLY A 407 -3.66 15.13 8.84
CA GLY A 407 -4.96 15.76 9.13
C GLY A 407 -5.79 16.10 7.88
N ALA A 408 -5.17 16.14 6.69
CA ALA A 408 -5.77 16.70 5.49
C ALA A 408 -6.52 15.72 4.57
N GLU A 409 -6.30 14.40 4.69
CA GLU A 409 -6.81 13.43 3.69
C GLU A 409 -7.92 12.49 4.20
N ARG A 410 -8.39 12.63 5.45
CA ARG A 410 -9.24 11.60 6.07
C ARG A 410 -10.50 12.16 6.75
N ARG A 411 -11.38 12.78 5.96
CA ARG A 411 -12.80 12.94 6.29
C ARG A 411 -13.68 12.54 5.12
#